data_AF-A0A3D9QVG3-F1
#
_entry.id   AF-A0A3D9QVG3-F1
#
_cell.length_a   1.000
_cell.length_b   1.000
_cell.length_c   1.000
_cell.angle_alpha   90.00
_cell.angle_beta   90.00
_cell.angle_gamma   90.00
#
_symmetry.space_group_name_H-M   'P 1'
#
loop_
_entity.id
_entity.type
_entity.pdbx_description
1 polymer ?
#
loop_
_entity_poly.entity_id
_entity_poly.type
_entity_poly.pdbx_seq_one_letter_code
_entity_poly.pdbx_strand_id
1 'polypeptide(L)'
;MQALSPSNVKVIDVSHHQGVIDWAKVRADGVLGVFIKASEGTSFVDDRFTANVSGAVAAGIKVGFYHYTHPESNSAKAEAAHFASVISGVKSDFPHVLDVEGDAGQVPVDRLTQWCVDWLHEVERLTKHSTMLYTGAYFARDNLTQPLGQWPLWIAHYGATEPLHNDTWDEWAVFQYSDHAKVDGIGGDVDMNAMEEAFWNKYANANVPKPLSPEDTVKVVVNDKLAAFARIIGTSTFAPLRQLGDSLGIPVAWDSATSTPYFDGKPVTNYQILDGRTYIGVRTAGEMLGAHTISWDGANQKVYIYYAS
;
A
#
# COMPACT_ATOMS: atom_id res chain seq x y z
N MET A 1 -5.44 -0.45 -21.61
CA MET A 1 -4.22 -1.01 -20.99
C MET A 1 -3.05 -0.17 -21.41
N GLN A 2 -2.09 0.05 -20.51
CA GLN A 2 -0.87 0.79 -20.77
C GLN A 2 0.34 -0.16 -20.90
N ALA A 3 1.38 0.26 -21.62
CA ALA A 3 2.63 -0.48 -21.69
C ALA A 3 3.47 -0.31 -20.40
N LEU A 4 4.42 -1.22 -20.20
CA LEU A 4 5.44 -1.06 -19.16
C LEU A 4 6.22 0.26 -19.32
N SER A 5 6.52 0.89 -18.20
CA SER A 5 7.25 2.15 -18.09
C SER A 5 8.44 2.00 -17.13
N PRO A 6 9.57 2.69 -17.37
CA PRO A 6 10.67 2.76 -16.40
C PRO A 6 10.30 3.33 -15.03
N SER A 7 9.18 4.07 -14.93
CA SER A 7 8.67 4.59 -13.65
C SER A 7 7.88 3.57 -12.83
N ASN A 8 7.52 2.42 -13.41
CA ASN A 8 6.80 1.39 -12.67
C ASN A 8 7.66 0.80 -11.56
N VAL A 9 7.01 0.47 -10.46
CA VAL A 9 7.67 -0.07 -9.28
C VAL A 9 7.78 -1.58 -9.37
N LYS A 10 9.01 -2.10 -9.16
CA LYS A 10 9.29 -3.54 -9.09
C LYS A 10 8.63 -4.14 -7.84
N VAL A 11 7.63 -4.98 -8.06
CA VAL A 11 6.99 -5.79 -7.02
C VAL A 11 6.99 -7.27 -7.44
N ILE A 12 6.80 -8.16 -6.48
CA ILE A 12 6.71 -9.61 -6.73
C ILE A 12 5.45 -10.17 -6.08
N ASP A 13 5.12 -11.42 -6.39
CA ASP A 13 4.17 -12.18 -5.60
C ASP A 13 4.74 -13.56 -5.25
N VAL A 14 4.36 -14.06 -4.07
CA VAL A 14 4.92 -15.30 -3.50
C VAL A 14 3.88 -16.09 -2.73
N SER A 15 4.11 -17.39 -2.64
CA SER A 15 3.34 -18.33 -1.84
C SER A 15 4.27 -19.33 -1.15
N HIS A 16 3.72 -20.40 -0.59
CA HIS A 16 4.48 -21.55 -0.12
C HIS A 16 5.40 -22.17 -1.18
N HIS A 17 5.12 -22.00 -2.49
CA HIS A 17 5.93 -22.53 -3.58
C HIS A 17 7.37 -21.99 -3.59
N GLN A 18 7.61 -20.76 -3.12
CA GLN A 18 8.95 -20.16 -3.05
C GLN A 18 9.76 -20.65 -1.83
N GLY A 19 9.14 -21.38 -0.89
CA GLY A 19 9.82 -21.94 0.26
C GLY A 19 10.34 -20.88 1.25
N VAL A 20 11.61 -20.98 1.65
CA VAL A 20 12.25 -20.03 2.56
C VAL A 20 12.88 -18.90 1.74
N ILE A 21 12.55 -17.65 2.11
CA ILE A 21 12.99 -16.44 1.40
C ILE A 21 13.94 -15.61 2.26
N ASP A 22 15.08 -15.20 1.69
CA ASP A 22 15.99 -14.22 2.27
C ASP A 22 15.55 -12.80 1.87
N TRP A 23 14.67 -12.21 2.69
CA TRP A 23 14.04 -10.92 2.40
C TRP A 23 15.01 -9.73 2.35
N ALA A 24 16.16 -9.82 3.03
CA ALA A 24 17.17 -8.78 2.96
C ALA A 24 17.81 -8.72 1.57
N LYS A 25 18.05 -9.90 0.96
CA LYS A 25 18.50 -9.98 -0.44
C LYS A 25 17.43 -9.55 -1.42
N VAL A 26 16.17 -9.94 -1.20
CA VAL A 26 15.03 -9.50 -2.04
C VAL A 26 14.94 -7.96 -2.05
N ARG A 27 15.07 -7.33 -0.87
CA ARG A 27 15.10 -5.87 -0.76
C ARG A 27 16.29 -5.25 -1.49
N ALA A 28 17.47 -5.85 -1.35
CA ALA A 28 18.70 -5.39 -2.00
C ALA A 28 18.62 -5.52 -3.53
N ASP A 29 17.86 -6.49 -4.04
CA ASP A 29 17.55 -6.68 -5.46
C ASP A 29 16.50 -5.67 -6.00
N GLY A 30 16.13 -4.68 -5.19
CA GLY A 30 15.28 -3.56 -5.60
C GLY A 30 13.78 -3.84 -5.56
N VAL A 31 13.34 -4.98 -5.03
CA VAL A 31 11.92 -5.25 -4.78
C VAL A 31 11.42 -4.33 -3.67
N LEU A 32 10.36 -3.55 -3.95
CA LEU A 32 9.79 -2.60 -3.00
C LEU A 32 8.49 -3.09 -2.36
N GLY A 33 7.74 -3.95 -3.07
CA GLY A 33 6.49 -4.51 -2.60
C GLY A 33 6.34 -5.99 -2.94
N VAL A 34 5.50 -6.68 -2.19
CA VAL A 34 5.16 -8.09 -2.41
C VAL A 34 3.68 -8.36 -2.13
N PHE A 35 3.03 -9.14 -3.00
CA PHE A 35 1.76 -9.80 -2.71
C PHE A 35 2.02 -11.23 -2.20
N ILE A 36 1.38 -11.62 -1.11
CA ILE A 36 1.63 -12.89 -0.42
C ILE A 36 0.35 -13.71 -0.39
N LYS A 37 0.40 -14.98 -0.79
CA LYS A 37 -0.75 -15.88 -0.69
C LYS A 37 -1.14 -16.02 0.76
N ALA A 38 -2.39 -15.73 1.08
CA ALA A 38 -2.92 -15.94 2.42
C ALA A 38 -3.69 -17.26 2.49
N SER A 39 -4.59 -17.49 1.55
CA SER A 39 -5.53 -18.60 1.61
C SER A 39 -6.04 -19.02 0.24
N GLU A 40 -6.71 -20.15 0.22
CA GLU A 40 -7.36 -20.72 -0.95
C GLU A 40 -8.66 -21.42 -0.54
N GLY A 41 -9.72 -21.18 -1.31
CA GLY A 41 -11.03 -21.74 -1.04
C GLY A 41 -11.55 -21.44 0.37
N THR A 42 -12.09 -22.44 1.05
CA THR A 42 -12.73 -22.27 2.37
C THR A 42 -11.93 -22.83 3.54
N SER A 43 -10.72 -23.37 3.30
CA SER A 43 -9.97 -24.07 4.35
C SER A 43 -8.46 -23.99 4.25
N PHE A 44 -7.89 -23.79 3.04
CA PHE A 44 -6.44 -23.77 2.90
C PHE A 44 -5.87 -22.44 3.41
N VAL A 45 -4.82 -22.54 4.21
CA VAL A 45 -4.02 -21.41 4.69
C VAL A 45 -2.61 -21.65 4.21
N ASP A 46 -2.01 -20.66 3.54
CA ASP A 46 -0.64 -20.79 3.06
C ASP A 46 0.33 -20.88 4.25
N ASP A 47 1.10 -21.97 4.32
CA ASP A 47 1.96 -22.28 5.46
C ASP A 47 3.17 -21.34 5.57
N ARG A 48 3.47 -20.55 4.51
CA ARG A 48 4.49 -19.51 4.51
C ARG A 48 3.93 -18.13 4.76
N PHE A 49 2.61 -17.93 4.78
CA PHE A 49 1.99 -16.60 4.93
C PHE A 49 2.61 -15.78 6.07
N THR A 50 2.62 -16.31 7.30
CA THR A 50 3.12 -15.57 8.46
C THR A 50 4.62 -15.25 8.36
N ALA A 51 5.43 -16.21 7.90
CA ALA A 51 6.88 -16.03 7.78
C ALA A 51 7.24 -15.04 6.66
N ASN A 52 6.51 -15.09 5.54
CA ASN A 52 6.68 -14.18 4.42
C ASN A 52 6.30 -12.76 4.79
N VAL A 53 5.17 -12.58 5.49
CA VAL A 53 4.75 -11.25 5.97
C VAL A 53 5.78 -10.68 6.93
N SER A 54 6.20 -11.43 7.96
CA SER A 54 7.11 -10.89 8.97
C SER A 54 8.48 -10.56 8.35
N GLY A 55 8.97 -11.41 7.44
CA GLY A 55 10.25 -11.22 6.78
C GLY A 55 10.25 -10.01 5.82
N ALA A 56 9.22 -9.87 5.00
CA ALA A 56 9.07 -8.73 4.10
C ALA A 56 8.97 -7.41 4.86
N VAL A 57 8.12 -7.35 5.90
CA VAL A 57 7.96 -6.16 6.74
C VAL A 57 9.27 -5.78 7.43
N ALA A 58 10.00 -6.76 7.98
CA ALA A 58 11.30 -6.52 8.62
C ALA A 58 12.36 -5.98 7.63
N ALA A 59 12.28 -6.37 6.36
CA ALA A 59 13.14 -5.84 5.29
C ALA A 59 12.66 -4.48 4.74
N GLY A 60 11.56 -3.92 5.26
CA GLY A 60 10.98 -2.66 4.79
C GLY A 60 10.28 -2.77 3.43
N ILE A 61 9.87 -3.98 3.03
CA ILE A 61 9.09 -4.25 1.82
C ILE A 61 7.60 -4.12 2.15
N LYS A 62 6.85 -3.46 1.27
CA LYS A 62 5.40 -3.27 1.40
C LYS A 62 4.64 -4.56 1.10
N VAL A 63 3.59 -4.85 1.85
CA VAL A 63 2.89 -6.15 1.75
C VAL A 63 1.43 -5.99 1.30
N GLY A 64 0.98 -6.92 0.46
CA GLY A 64 -0.41 -7.15 0.09
C GLY A 64 -0.75 -8.63 0.18
N PHE A 65 -2.02 -9.00 0.27
CA PHE A 65 -2.45 -10.40 0.47
C PHE A 65 -3.44 -10.82 -0.59
N TYR A 66 -3.29 -12.04 -1.10
CA TYR A 66 -4.20 -12.60 -2.11
C TYR A 66 -4.87 -13.90 -1.66
N HIS A 67 -6.04 -14.16 -2.26
CA HIS A 67 -6.87 -15.34 -2.05
C HIS A 67 -7.13 -16.04 -3.38
N TYR A 68 -6.71 -17.29 -3.51
CA TYR A 68 -7.02 -18.12 -4.68
C TYR A 68 -8.43 -18.69 -4.57
N THR A 69 -9.28 -18.42 -5.56
CA THR A 69 -10.72 -18.71 -5.46
C THR A 69 -11.15 -20.03 -6.12
N HIS A 70 -12.21 -20.63 -5.59
CA HIS A 70 -12.89 -21.80 -6.16
C HIS A 70 -14.41 -21.56 -6.31
N PRO A 71 -14.84 -20.63 -7.17
CA PRO A 71 -16.26 -20.27 -7.33
C PRO A 71 -17.11 -21.41 -7.91
N GLU A 72 -16.49 -22.40 -8.53
CA GLU A 72 -17.11 -23.64 -8.99
C GLU A 72 -17.54 -24.56 -7.85
N SER A 73 -16.96 -24.39 -6.66
CA SER A 73 -17.17 -25.28 -5.50
C SER A 73 -17.72 -24.54 -4.28
N ASN A 74 -17.42 -23.26 -4.11
CA ASN A 74 -17.70 -22.51 -2.89
C ASN A 74 -18.51 -21.23 -3.15
N SER A 75 -19.14 -20.71 -2.10
CA SER A 75 -19.78 -19.39 -2.15
C SER A 75 -18.78 -18.28 -1.87
N ALA A 76 -18.95 -17.14 -2.55
CA ALA A 76 -18.16 -15.92 -2.36
C ALA A 76 -18.03 -15.52 -0.89
N LYS A 77 -19.15 -15.57 -0.15
CA LYS A 77 -19.19 -15.22 1.27
C LYS A 77 -18.36 -16.17 2.14
N ALA A 78 -18.35 -17.47 1.84
CA ALA A 78 -17.58 -18.44 2.61
C ALA A 78 -16.07 -18.24 2.41
N GLU A 79 -15.64 -18.03 1.16
CA GLU A 79 -14.25 -17.74 0.82
C GLU A 79 -13.80 -16.39 1.39
N ALA A 80 -14.63 -15.34 1.27
CA ALA A 80 -14.34 -14.03 1.85
C ALA A 80 -14.19 -14.09 3.38
N ALA A 81 -15.05 -14.86 4.07
CA ALA A 81 -14.95 -15.06 5.50
C ALA A 81 -13.69 -15.82 5.90
N HIS A 82 -13.31 -16.85 5.13
CA HIS A 82 -12.06 -17.59 5.34
C HIS A 82 -10.85 -16.69 5.17
N PHE A 83 -10.74 -16.00 4.03
CA PHE A 83 -9.67 -15.03 3.77
C PHE A 83 -9.55 -13.99 4.89
N ALA A 84 -10.66 -13.33 5.24
CA ALA A 84 -10.68 -12.31 6.29
C ALA A 84 -10.25 -12.87 7.67
N SER A 85 -10.54 -14.14 7.95
CA SER A 85 -10.10 -14.79 9.19
C SER A 85 -8.59 -15.02 9.22
N VAL A 86 -8.01 -15.43 8.08
CA VAL A 86 -6.58 -15.74 7.95
C VAL A 86 -5.72 -14.49 8.08
N ILE A 87 -6.15 -13.38 7.47
CA ILE A 87 -5.41 -12.12 7.52
C ILE A 87 -5.71 -11.28 8.78
N SER A 88 -6.55 -11.78 9.69
CA SER A 88 -6.99 -11.02 10.85
C SER A 88 -5.82 -10.59 11.73
N GLY A 89 -5.77 -9.30 12.08
CA GLY A 89 -4.69 -8.73 12.88
C GLY A 89 -3.38 -8.48 12.12
N VAL A 90 -3.33 -8.80 10.82
CA VAL A 90 -2.17 -8.54 9.96
C VAL A 90 -2.44 -7.30 9.12
N LYS A 91 -1.54 -6.32 9.18
CA LYS A 91 -1.66 -5.09 8.39
C LYS A 91 -1.26 -5.35 6.93
N SER A 92 -2.13 -4.96 6.00
CA SER A 92 -1.82 -4.85 4.57
C SER A 92 -1.49 -3.40 4.21
N ASP A 93 -0.51 -3.17 3.34
CA ASP A 93 -0.27 -1.87 2.70
C ASP A 93 -1.11 -1.72 1.43
N PHE A 94 -1.27 -2.81 0.65
CA PHE A 94 -2.01 -2.82 -0.63
C PHE A 94 -3.44 -3.35 -0.47
N PRO A 95 -4.34 -3.08 -1.44
CA PRO A 95 -5.65 -3.72 -1.48
C PRO A 95 -5.58 -5.25 -1.41
N HIS A 96 -6.58 -5.86 -0.79
CA HIS A 96 -6.70 -7.32 -0.77
C HIS A 96 -7.08 -7.84 -2.15
N VAL A 97 -6.43 -8.91 -2.59
CA VAL A 97 -6.54 -9.40 -3.96
C VAL A 97 -7.42 -10.64 -4.02
N LEU A 98 -8.45 -10.60 -4.85
CA LEU A 98 -9.13 -11.80 -5.33
C LEU A 98 -8.37 -12.34 -6.53
N ASP A 99 -7.80 -13.53 -6.42
CA ASP A 99 -7.15 -14.24 -7.52
C ASP A 99 -8.16 -15.20 -8.15
N VAL A 100 -8.63 -14.86 -9.37
CA VAL A 100 -9.61 -15.64 -10.13
C VAL A 100 -9.00 -16.11 -11.46
N GLU A 101 -8.85 -17.42 -11.58
CA GLU A 101 -8.29 -18.07 -12.76
C GLU A 101 -8.64 -19.57 -12.79
N GLY A 102 -8.08 -20.29 -13.76
CA GLY A 102 -8.18 -21.76 -13.82
C GLY A 102 -9.63 -22.27 -13.92
N ASP A 103 -9.99 -23.16 -13.00
CA ASP A 103 -11.30 -23.83 -12.99
C ASP A 103 -12.48 -22.90 -12.72
N ALA A 104 -12.23 -21.68 -12.23
CA ALA A 104 -13.25 -20.65 -12.15
C ALA A 104 -13.92 -20.37 -13.51
N GLY A 105 -13.20 -20.57 -14.62
CA GLY A 105 -13.72 -20.41 -15.99
C GLY A 105 -14.79 -21.44 -16.38
N GLN A 106 -14.99 -22.49 -15.58
CA GLN A 106 -16.08 -23.45 -15.77
C GLN A 106 -17.44 -22.87 -15.29
N VAL A 107 -17.41 -21.83 -14.45
CA VAL A 107 -18.60 -21.12 -13.99
C VAL A 107 -19.10 -20.21 -15.11
N PRO A 108 -20.41 -20.21 -15.46
CA PRO A 108 -20.95 -19.30 -16.47
C PRO A 108 -20.60 -17.83 -16.18
N VAL A 109 -20.14 -17.12 -17.21
CA VAL A 109 -19.58 -15.75 -17.17
C VAL A 109 -20.32 -14.79 -16.24
N ASP A 110 -21.65 -14.67 -16.38
CA ASP A 110 -22.45 -13.74 -15.56
C ASP A 110 -22.46 -14.16 -14.08
N ARG A 111 -22.50 -15.47 -13.81
CA ARG A 111 -22.45 -15.99 -12.44
C ARG A 111 -21.06 -15.83 -11.83
N LEU A 112 -20.01 -16.06 -12.60
CA LEU A 112 -18.63 -15.84 -12.14
C LEU A 112 -18.41 -14.36 -11.81
N THR A 113 -18.83 -13.47 -12.72
CA THR A 113 -18.72 -12.02 -12.50
C THR A 113 -19.44 -11.60 -11.21
N GLN A 114 -20.68 -12.04 -11.02
CA GLN A 114 -21.43 -11.71 -9.80
C GLN A 114 -20.78 -12.32 -8.55
N TRP A 115 -20.25 -13.53 -8.63
CA TRP A 115 -19.54 -14.17 -7.54
C TRP A 115 -18.32 -13.34 -7.10
N CYS A 116 -17.53 -12.85 -8.07
CA CYS A 116 -16.37 -12.00 -7.80
C CYS A 116 -16.78 -10.67 -7.16
N VAL A 117 -17.85 -10.03 -7.67
CA VAL A 117 -18.44 -8.80 -7.08
C VAL A 117 -18.83 -9.03 -5.61
N ASP A 118 -19.50 -10.13 -5.32
CA ASP A 118 -19.95 -10.47 -3.97
C ASP A 118 -18.76 -10.70 -3.03
N TRP A 119 -17.71 -11.37 -3.49
CA TRP A 119 -16.50 -11.61 -2.70
C TRP A 119 -15.78 -10.30 -2.37
N LEU A 120 -15.56 -9.45 -3.39
CA LEU A 120 -14.85 -8.17 -3.24
C LEU A 120 -15.56 -7.27 -2.22
N HIS A 121 -16.88 -7.11 -2.34
CA HIS A 121 -17.66 -6.34 -1.38
C HIS A 121 -17.69 -6.96 0.02
N GLU A 122 -17.78 -8.29 0.14
CA GLU A 122 -17.80 -8.94 1.45
C GLU A 122 -16.46 -8.79 2.17
N VAL A 123 -15.34 -8.90 1.46
CA VAL A 123 -14.01 -8.64 2.04
C VAL A 123 -13.89 -7.18 2.48
N GLU A 124 -14.26 -6.20 1.65
CA GLU A 124 -14.27 -4.78 2.05
C GLU A 124 -15.15 -4.55 3.29
N ARG A 125 -16.31 -5.22 3.36
CA ARG A 125 -17.22 -5.12 4.52
C ARG A 125 -16.59 -5.69 5.79
N LEU A 126 -15.93 -6.84 5.70
CA LEU A 126 -15.34 -7.56 6.83
C LEU A 126 -14.06 -6.90 7.34
N THR A 127 -13.20 -6.41 6.45
CA THR A 127 -11.85 -5.93 6.79
C THR A 127 -11.77 -4.40 6.89
N LYS A 128 -12.75 -3.68 6.32
CA LYS A 128 -12.70 -2.22 6.12
C LYS A 128 -11.50 -1.77 5.29
N HIS A 129 -11.00 -2.66 4.43
CA HIS A 129 -9.87 -2.42 3.55
C HIS A 129 -10.31 -2.60 2.10
N SER A 130 -9.83 -1.74 1.20
CA SER A 130 -10.09 -1.85 -0.25
C SER A 130 -9.62 -3.18 -0.81
N THR A 131 -10.28 -3.62 -1.88
CA THR A 131 -9.93 -4.82 -2.65
C THR A 131 -9.50 -4.50 -4.08
N MET A 132 -8.89 -5.48 -4.74
CA MET A 132 -8.56 -5.48 -6.16
C MET A 132 -8.68 -6.90 -6.73
N LEU A 133 -8.68 -7.02 -8.06
CA LEU A 133 -8.81 -8.30 -8.75
C LEU A 133 -7.49 -8.68 -9.44
N TYR A 134 -7.07 -9.93 -9.30
CA TYR A 134 -6.06 -10.55 -10.14
C TYR A 134 -6.71 -11.55 -11.12
N THR A 135 -6.22 -11.58 -12.36
CA THR A 135 -6.60 -12.56 -13.39
C THR A 135 -5.62 -12.54 -14.56
N GLY A 136 -5.52 -13.62 -15.31
CA GLY A 136 -4.86 -13.64 -16.63
C GLY A 136 -5.62 -12.86 -17.70
N ALA A 137 -4.90 -12.27 -18.67
CA ALA A 137 -5.48 -11.40 -19.70
C ALA A 137 -6.51 -12.10 -20.60
N TYR A 138 -6.23 -13.35 -20.98
CA TYR A 138 -7.18 -14.17 -21.75
C TYR A 138 -8.38 -14.58 -20.90
N PHE A 139 -8.15 -14.96 -19.63
CA PHE A 139 -9.23 -15.31 -18.72
C PHE A 139 -10.19 -14.13 -18.52
N ALA A 140 -9.65 -12.93 -18.32
CA ALA A 140 -10.43 -11.71 -18.16
C ALA A 140 -11.27 -11.38 -19.39
N ARG A 141 -10.73 -11.56 -20.59
CA ARG A 141 -11.46 -11.37 -21.85
C ARG A 141 -12.61 -12.36 -22.01
N ASP A 142 -12.36 -13.63 -21.66
CA ASP A 142 -13.26 -14.73 -22.01
C ASP A 142 -14.31 -15.01 -20.93
N ASN A 143 -14.05 -14.68 -19.67
CA ASN A 143 -14.85 -15.14 -18.53
C ASN A 143 -15.39 -14.04 -17.60
N LEU A 144 -14.95 -12.79 -17.75
CA LEU A 144 -15.30 -11.68 -16.86
C LEU A 144 -15.92 -10.51 -17.63
N THR A 145 -16.79 -9.75 -16.96
CA THR A 145 -17.53 -8.64 -17.60
C THR A 145 -17.46 -7.34 -16.80
N GLN A 146 -17.99 -6.27 -17.42
CA GLN A 146 -17.87 -4.87 -17.01
C GLN A 146 -18.13 -4.53 -15.53
N PRO A 147 -19.04 -5.18 -14.78
CA PRO A 147 -19.25 -4.85 -13.36
C PRO A 147 -17.98 -4.88 -12.50
N LEU A 148 -16.95 -5.62 -12.89
CA LEU A 148 -15.69 -5.70 -12.17
C LEU A 148 -14.75 -4.50 -12.41
N GLY A 149 -15.04 -3.67 -13.43
CA GLY A 149 -14.24 -2.50 -13.80
C GLY A 149 -14.15 -1.41 -12.73
N GLN A 150 -14.97 -1.49 -11.68
CA GLN A 150 -14.90 -0.57 -10.53
C GLN A 150 -13.78 -0.88 -9.54
N TRP A 151 -13.15 -2.06 -9.63
CA TRP A 151 -11.97 -2.40 -8.83
C TRP A 151 -10.69 -2.33 -9.65
N PRO A 152 -9.55 -1.96 -9.02
CA PRO A 152 -8.25 -2.01 -9.68
C PRO A 152 -7.92 -3.42 -10.18
N LEU A 153 -7.20 -3.49 -11.31
CA LEU A 153 -6.80 -4.74 -11.94
C LEU A 153 -5.31 -5.03 -11.74
N TRP A 154 -5.01 -6.24 -11.28
CA TRP A 154 -3.73 -6.89 -11.44
C TRP A 154 -3.83 -7.91 -12.57
N ILE A 155 -3.22 -7.62 -13.72
CA ILE A 155 -3.37 -8.45 -14.92
C ILE A 155 -2.13 -9.29 -15.16
N ALA A 156 -2.28 -10.57 -15.49
CA ALA A 156 -1.18 -11.41 -15.95
C ALA A 156 -1.17 -11.56 -17.48
N HIS A 157 -0.03 -11.27 -18.12
CA HIS A 157 0.18 -11.49 -19.56
C HIS A 157 1.68 -11.67 -19.86
N TYR A 158 2.15 -12.91 -19.76
CA TYR A 158 3.59 -13.19 -19.82
C TYR A 158 4.18 -12.97 -21.21
N GLY A 159 5.40 -12.41 -21.23
CA GLY A 159 6.14 -12.14 -22.47
C GLY A 159 5.63 -10.93 -23.27
N ALA A 160 4.60 -10.22 -22.80
CA ALA A 160 4.09 -9.00 -23.41
C ALA A 160 4.67 -7.76 -22.71
N THR A 161 4.89 -6.69 -23.46
CA THR A 161 5.24 -5.36 -22.90
C THR A 161 4.00 -4.52 -22.61
N GLU A 162 2.85 -4.93 -23.12
CA GLU A 162 1.54 -4.29 -22.95
C GLU A 162 0.49 -5.41 -22.85
N PRO A 163 -0.36 -5.42 -21.80
CA PRO A 163 -1.43 -6.41 -21.69
C PRO A 163 -2.44 -6.32 -22.84
N LEU A 164 -3.11 -7.44 -23.13
CA LEU A 164 -4.20 -7.46 -24.11
C LEU A 164 -5.25 -6.41 -23.75
N HIS A 165 -5.84 -5.76 -24.76
CA HIS A 165 -7.01 -4.92 -24.57
C HIS A 165 -8.14 -5.69 -23.86
N ASN A 166 -8.90 -4.99 -23.03
CA ASN A 166 -9.97 -5.53 -22.23
C ASN A 166 -11.12 -4.51 -22.17
N ASP A 167 -12.35 -4.95 -22.43
CA ASP A 167 -13.54 -4.06 -22.48
C ASP A 167 -14.09 -3.66 -21.09
N THR A 168 -13.53 -4.23 -20.03
CA THR A 168 -13.89 -3.98 -18.62
C THR A 168 -12.93 -3.01 -17.95
N TRP A 169 -11.64 -3.04 -18.27
CA TRP A 169 -10.62 -2.18 -17.67
C TRP A 169 -9.83 -1.41 -18.74
N ASP A 170 -9.79 -0.10 -18.59
CA ASP A 170 -9.00 0.78 -19.45
C ASP A 170 -7.51 0.83 -19.03
N GLU A 171 -7.20 0.50 -17.78
CA GLU A 171 -5.85 0.51 -17.21
C GLU A 171 -5.64 -0.62 -16.19
N TRP A 172 -4.38 -1.02 -16.00
CA TRP A 172 -3.98 -1.93 -14.91
C TRP A 172 -3.34 -1.14 -13.75
N ALA A 173 -3.51 -1.64 -12.52
CA ALA A 173 -2.78 -1.17 -11.34
C ALA A 173 -1.47 -1.95 -11.13
N VAL A 174 -1.49 -3.24 -11.46
CA VAL A 174 -0.33 -4.13 -11.42
C VAL A 174 -0.31 -4.99 -12.69
N PHE A 175 0.85 -5.21 -13.29
CA PHE A 175 1.02 -6.10 -14.43
C PHE A 175 2.04 -7.19 -14.09
N GLN A 176 1.59 -8.45 -14.04
CA GLN A 176 2.45 -9.63 -13.95
C GLN A 176 2.91 -10.03 -15.36
N TYR A 177 4.20 -9.83 -15.63
CA TYR A 177 4.75 -9.95 -16.98
C TYR A 177 5.67 -11.16 -17.18
N SER A 178 6.01 -11.88 -16.10
CA SER A 178 6.82 -13.10 -16.12
C SER A 178 6.56 -13.94 -14.88
N ASP A 179 6.62 -15.26 -15.04
CA ASP A 179 6.45 -16.32 -14.03
C ASP A 179 7.74 -17.10 -13.73
N HIS A 180 8.86 -16.74 -14.39
CA HIS A 180 10.10 -17.52 -14.39
C HIS A 180 11.36 -16.66 -14.18
N ALA A 181 11.21 -15.51 -13.54
CA ALA A 181 12.35 -14.66 -13.26
C ALA A 181 13.14 -15.16 -12.05
N LYS A 182 14.35 -14.63 -11.90
CA LYS A 182 15.20 -14.84 -10.72
C LYS A 182 15.27 -13.57 -9.91
N VAL A 183 15.05 -13.71 -8.60
CA VAL A 183 15.18 -12.65 -7.60
C VAL A 183 16.12 -13.15 -6.52
N ASP A 184 17.15 -12.37 -6.22
CA ASP A 184 18.12 -12.73 -5.19
C ASP A 184 17.43 -12.94 -3.84
N GLY A 185 17.74 -14.08 -3.20
CA GLY A 185 17.11 -14.49 -1.95
C GLY A 185 15.94 -15.47 -2.11
N ILE A 186 15.51 -15.76 -3.35
CA ILE A 186 14.52 -16.79 -3.66
C ILE A 186 15.17 -17.85 -4.55
N GLY A 187 15.10 -19.13 -4.14
CA GLY A 187 15.78 -20.21 -4.87
C GLY A 187 15.08 -20.66 -6.15
N GLY A 188 13.76 -20.43 -6.24
CA GLY A 188 12.90 -20.88 -7.33
C GLY A 188 12.67 -19.84 -8.43
N ASP A 189 11.63 -20.08 -9.21
CA ASP A 189 11.06 -19.10 -10.13
C ASP A 189 10.16 -18.12 -9.35
N VAL A 190 10.13 -16.88 -9.82
CA VAL A 190 9.42 -15.78 -9.17
C VAL A 190 8.56 -15.05 -10.18
N ASP A 191 7.31 -14.83 -9.77
CA ASP A 191 6.35 -14.01 -10.48
C ASP A 191 6.72 -12.53 -10.34
N MET A 192 6.98 -11.91 -11.49
CA MET A 192 7.46 -10.53 -11.58
C MET A 192 6.36 -9.59 -12.01
N ASN A 193 6.27 -8.49 -11.26
CA ASN A 193 5.22 -7.51 -11.41
C ASN A 193 5.76 -6.10 -11.54
N ALA A 194 5.10 -5.32 -12.37
CA ALA A 194 5.22 -3.88 -12.44
C ALA A 194 3.98 -3.25 -11.82
N MET A 195 4.15 -2.44 -10.77
CA MET A 195 3.07 -1.65 -10.19
C MET A 195 3.08 -0.24 -10.79
N GLU A 196 1.90 0.26 -11.14
CA GLU A 196 1.71 1.63 -11.63
C GLU A 196 2.13 2.64 -10.55
N GLU A 197 2.82 3.72 -10.95
CA GLU A 197 3.47 4.64 -10.00
C GLU A 197 2.46 5.41 -9.16
N ALA A 198 1.37 5.90 -9.74
CA ALA A 198 0.31 6.58 -8.99
C ALA A 198 -0.40 5.64 -8.01
N PHE A 199 -0.61 4.38 -8.39
CA PHE A 199 -1.17 3.33 -7.54
C PHE A 199 -0.22 3.02 -6.38
N TRP A 200 1.07 2.81 -6.64
CA TRP A 200 2.09 2.69 -5.61
C TRP A 200 2.05 3.89 -4.66
N ASN A 201 2.03 5.10 -5.22
CA ASN A 201 2.04 6.34 -4.43
C ASN A 201 0.79 6.50 -3.55
N LYS A 202 -0.35 5.96 -3.97
CA LYS A 202 -1.60 5.96 -3.20
C LYS A 202 -1.53 5.06 -1.97
N TYR A 203 -0.89 3.89 -2.05
CA TYR A 203 -0.90 2.89 -0.99
C TYR A 203 0.42 2.80 -0.21
N ALA A 204 1.54 2.64 -0.92
CA ALA A 204 2.85 2.50 -0.30
C ALA A 204 3.40 3.83 0.25
N ASN A 205 3.08 4.94 -0.42
CA ASN A 205 3.49 6.30 -0.04
C ASN A 205 2.35 7.14 0.56
N ALA A 206 1.23 6.54 0.98
CA ALA A 206 0.15 7.26 1.68
C ALA A 206 0.67 8.04 2.90
N ASN A 207 1.77 7.57 3.50
CA ASN A 207 2.44 8.17 4.65
C ASN A 207 3.64 9.08 4.27
N VAL A 208 3.93 9.27 2.98
CA VAL A 208 4.92 10.27 2.56
C VAL A 208 4.22 11.63 2.54
N PRO A 209 4.66 12.60 3.36
CA PRO A 209 4.07 13.93 3.40
C PRO A 209 4.01 14.58 2.02
N LYS A 210 2.96 15.35 1.77
CA LYS A 210 2.78 16.20 0.58
C LYS A 210 2.41 17.63 1.00
N PRO A 211 2.74 18.67 0.24
CA PRO A 211 2.27 20.04 0.53
C PRO A 211 0.74 20.07 0.68
N LEU A 212 0.22 20.74 1.72
CA LEU A 212 -1.22 20.90 1.91
C LEU A 212 -1.76 22.16 1.22
N SER A 213 -0.87 23.07 0.85
CA SER A 213 -1.12 24.16 -0.09
C SER A 213 0.16 24.54 -0.84
N PRO A 214 0.07 25.39 -1.89
CA PRO A 214 1.23 25.86 -2.65
C PRO A 214 2.29 26.59 -1.81
N GLU A 215 1.92 27.16 -0.67
CA GLU A 215 2.82 27.86 0.24
C GLU A 215 3.69 26.91 1.09
N ASP A 216 3.31 25.64 1.22
CA ASP A 216 4.04 24.62 1.99
C ASP A 216 5.27 24.10 1.22
N THR A 217 6.28 24.95 1.08
CA THR A 217 7.48 24.68 0.27
C THR A 217 8.65 24.11 1.06
N VAL A 218 8.63 24.22 2.40
CA VAL A 218 9.74 23.80 3.27
C VAL A 218 9.60 22.35 3.68
N LYS A 219 10.60 21.51 3.44
CA LYS A 219 10.59 20.11 3.88
C LYS A 219 11.04 20.00 5.33
N VAL A 220 10.22 19.39 6.18
CA VAL A 220 10.61 19.01 7.54
C VAL A 220 11.07 17.57 7.53
N VAL A 221 12.34 17.33 7.83
CA VAL A 221 12.98 16.03 7.87
C VAL A 221 13.25 15.68 9.33
N VAL A 222 12.77 14.54 9.78
CA VAL A 222 12.90 14.07 11.16
C VAL A 222 13.55 12.70 11.14
N ASN A 223 14.71 12.55 11.80
CA ASN A 223 15.54 11.32 11.76
C ASN A 223 15.68 10.78 10.31
N ASP A 224 16.13 11.65 9.41
CA ASP A 224 16.34 11.40 7.96
C ASP A 224 15.08 11.07 7.13
N LYS A 225 13.89 11.14 7.73
CA LYS A 225 12.62 10.89 7.03
C LYS A 225 11.85 12.19 6.82
N LEU A 226 11.33 12.40 5.61
CA LEU A 226 10.41 13.51 5.34
C LEU A 226 9.16 13.32 6.21
N ALA A 227 8.87 14.28 7.08
CA ALA A 227 7.78 14.22 8.06
C ALA A 227 6.69 15.27 7.84
N ALA A 228 6.99 16.38 7.16
CA ALA A 228 5.98 17.36 6.74
C ALA A 228 6.47 18.25 5.59
N PHE A 229 5.52 18.89 4.90
CA PHE A 229 5.76 20.11 4.15
C PHE A 229 5.21 21.28 4.96
N ALA A 230 6.10 22.21 5.29
CA ALA A 230 5.88 23.37 6.12
C ALA A 230 5.96 24.65 5.28
N ARG A 231 5.55 25.77 5.88
CA ARG A 231 5.69 27.10 5.29
C ARG A 231 6.39 28.06 6.21
N ILE A 232 6.93 29.13 5.65
CA ILE A 232 7.55 30.22 6.40
C ILE A 232 6.48 31.28 6.68
N ILE A 233 6.34 31.67 7.95
CA ILE A 233 5.45 32.73 8.41
C ILE A 233 6.29 33.72 9.22
N GLY A 234 6.46 34.93 8.68
CA GLY A 234 7.43 35.88 9.22
C GLY A 234 8.85 35.28 9.17
N THR A 235 9.45 35.06 10.32
CA THR A 235 10.82 34.50 10.46
C THR A 235 10.83 33.04 10.91
N SER A 236 9.66 32.41 11.08
CA SER A 236 9.53 31.07 11.65
C SER A 236 8.92 30.09 10.66
N THR A 237 9.34 28.83 10.74
CA THR A 237 8.78 27.73 9.96
C THR A 237 7.67 27.03 10.75
N PHE A 238 6.54 26.79 10.09
CA PHE A 238 5.35 26.17 10.67
C PHE A 238 4.94 24.96 9.83
N ALA A 239 4.82 23.79 10.47
CA ALA A 239 4.44 22.52 9.83
C ALA A 239 3.00 22.15 10.19
N PRO A 240 2.21 21.57 9.28
CA PRO A 240 0.88 21.07 9.61
C PRO A 240 0.97 20.01 10.71
N LEU A 241 0.35 20.28 11.86
CA LEU A 241 0.51 19.47 13.07
C LEU A 241 0.06 18.02 12.84
N ARG A 242 -1.08 17.83 12.16
CA ARG A 242 -1.62 16.50 11.86
C ARG A 242 -0.70 15.70 10.94
N GLN A 243 -0.21 16.31 9.87
CA GLN A 243 0.72 15.65 8.95
C GLN A 243 2.01 15.22 9.65
N LEU A 244 2.54 16.08 10.54
CA LEU A 244 3.71 15.76 11.35
C LEU A 244 3.43 14.60 12.32
N GLY A 245 2.27 14.62 13.00
CA GLY A 245 1.83 13.54 13.88
C GLY A 245 1.68 12.20 13.16
N ASP A 246 0.98 12.18 12.03
CA ASP A 246 0.75 10.98 11.22
C ASP A 246 2.08 10.36 10.76
N SER A 247 3.03 11.20 10.31
CA SER A 247 4.34 10.75 9.82
C SER A 247 5.23 10.18 10.93
N LEU A 248 5.05 10.64 12.16
CA LEU A 248 5.83 10.21 13.33
C LEU A 248 5.11 9.13 14.16
N GLY A 249 3.87 8.78 13.83
CA GLY A 249 3.04 7.90 14.65
C GLY A 249 2.66 8.51 16.00
N ILE A 250 2.63 9.85 16.09
CA ILE A 250 2.37 10.60 17.31
C ILE A 250 0.91 11.07 17.34
N PRO A 251 0.15 10.76 18.40
CA PRO A 251 -1.22 11.24 18.55
C PRO A 251 -1.32 12.77 18.54
N VAL A 252 -2.28 13.29 17.78
CA VAL A 252 -2.67 14.71 17.76
C VAL A 252 -4.11 14.88 18.20
N ALA A 253 -4.38 15.91 19.01
CA ALA A 253 -5.73 16.23 19.48
C ALA A 253 -6.00 17.74 19.46
N TRP A 254 -7.28 18.10 19.52
CA TRP A 254 -7.74 19.48 19.60
C TRP A 254 -8.73 19.60 20.74
N ASP A 255 -8.46 20.52 21.67
CA ASP A 255 -9.40 20.94 22.69
C ASP A 255 -10.18 22.15 22.20
N SER A 256 -11.47 21.95 21.90
CA SER A 256 -12.35 23.01 21.42
C SER A 256 -12.73 24.03 22.48
N ALA A 257 -12.65 23.69 23.77
CA ALA A 257 -12.99 24.62 24.85
C ALA A 257 -11.88 25.65 25.06
N THR A 258 -10.63 25.22 24.92
CA THR A 258 -9.45 26.09 25.11
C THR A 258 -8.79 26.51 23.79
N SER A 259 -9.33 26.06 22.65
CA SER A 259 -8.70 26.19 21.33
C SER A 259 -7.24 25.74 21.31
N THR A 260 -6.92 24.66 22.02
CA THR A 260 -5.53 24.23 22.21
C THR A 260 -5.27 22.93 21.45
N PRO A 261 -4.26 22.90 20.55
CA PRO A 261 -3.81 21.65 19.96
C PRO A 261 -2.90 20.89 20.92
N TYR A 262 -2.91 19.57 20.82
CA TYR A 262 -2.05 18.67 21.58
C TYR A 262 -1.23 17.80 20.62
N PHE A 263 0.02 17.56 21.00
CA PHE A 263 0.98 16.72 20.30
C PHE A 263 1.60 15.78 21.34
N ASP A 264 1.43 14.47 21.17
CA ASP A 264 1.84 13.45 22.15
C ASP A 264 1.25 13.71 23.56
N GLY A 265 -0.04 14.07 23.60
CA GLY A 265 -0.75 14.40 24.85
C GLY A 265 -0.28 15.69 25.55
N LYS A 266 0.67 16.44 24.99
CA LYS A 266 1.17 17.71 25.54
C LYS A 266 0.56 18.90 24.77
N PRO A 267 0.15 19.98 25.46
CA PRO A 267 -0.41 21.15 24.78
C PRO A 267 0.67 21.87 23.96
N VAL A 268 0.33 22.23 22.72
CA VAL A 268 1.21 22.96 21.81
C VAL A 268 1.09 24.46 22.09
N THR A 269 2.19 25.09 22.46
CA THR A 269 2.22 26.51 22.88
C THR A 269 2.49 27.50 21.74
N ASN A 270 3.11 27.05 20.65
CA ASN A 270 3.41 27.86 19.48
C ASN A 270 2.81 27.21 18.23
N TYR A 271 1.62 27.66 17.88
CA TYR A 271 0.89 27.19 16.71
C TYR A 271 0.19 28.35 16.00
N GLN A 272 -0.21 28.10 14.76
CA GLN A 272 -1.05 28.96 13.95
C GLN A 272 -2.24 28.16 13.42
N ILE A 273 -3.36 28.82 13.15
CA ILE A 273 -4.48 28.22 12.43
C ILE A 273 -4.57 28.87 11.07
N LEU A 274 -4.37 28.09 10.01
CA LEU A 274 -4.39 28.54 8.63
C LEU A 274 -5.33 27.63 7.85
N ASP A 275 -6.30 28.21 7.14
CA ASP A 275 -7.26 27.47 6.33
C ASP A 275 -7.96 26.34 7.11
N GLY A 276 -8.28 26.59 8.38
CA GLY A 276 -8.90 25.61 9.28
C GLY A 276 -7.98 24.49 9.78
N ARG A 277 -6.67 24.58 9.57
CA ARG A 277 -5.68 23.58 9.99
C ARG A 277 -4.71 24.16 11.00
N THR A 278 -4.36 23.37 12.01
CA THR A 278 -3.30 23.72 12.97
C THR A 278 -1.93 23.48 12.36
N TYR A 279 -1.05 24.49 12.46
CA TYR A 279 0.36 24.38 12.17
C TYR A 279 1.17 24.61 13.44
N ILE A 280 2.10 23.71 13.74
CA ILE A 280 3.03 23.83 14.88
C ILE A 280 4.34 24.50 14.41
N GLY A 281 4.91 25.38 15.24
CA GLY A 281 6.24 25.91 14.98
C GLY A 281 7.27 24.77 14.99
N VAL A 282 8.09 24.64 13.94
CA VAL A 282 9.00 23.49 13.78
C VAL A 282 10.00 23.37 14.93
N ARG A 283 10.46 24.49 15.49
CA ARG A 283 11.30 24.51 16.70
C ARG A 283 10.57 23.90 17.91
N THR A 284 9.32 24.31 18.11
CA THR A 284 8.45 23.81 19.18
C THR A 284 8.18 22.31 19.02
N ALA A 285 7.94 21.85 17.80
CA ALA A 285 7.83 20.41 17.52
C ALA A 285 9.11 19.67 17.93
N GLY A 286 10.28 20.17 17.55
CA GLY A 286 11.57 19.59 17.94
C GLY A 286 11.78 19.56 19.45
N GLU A 287 11.43 20.62 20.17
CA GLU A 287 11.48 20.67 21.64
C GLU A 287 10.54 19.63 22.28
N MET A 288 9.32 19.47 21.76
CA MET A 288 8.35 18.49 22.26
C MET A 288 8.80 17.04 22.01
N LEU A 289 9.56 16.81 20.93
CA LEU A 289 10.20 15.53 20.60
C LEU A 289 11.49 15.26 21.41
N GLY A 290 12.00 16.23 22.16
CA GLY A 290 13.29 16.09 22.84
C GLY A 290 14.49 16.10 21.89
N ALA A 291 14.40 16.89 20.81
CA ALA A 291 15.45 16.97 19.80
C ALA A 291 16.77 17.50 20.37
N HIS A 292 17.87 16.82 20.08
CA HIS A 292 19.23 17.29 20.37
C HIS A 292 19.79 18.12 19.21
N THR A 293 19.18 18.06 18.02
CA THR A 293 19.59 18.87 16.87
C THR A 293 18.38 19.35 16.09
N ILE A 294 18.34 20.66 15.82
CA ILE A 294 17.42 21.29 14.89
C ILE A 294 18.25 22.21 13.98
N SER A 295 18.26 21.95 12.67
CA SER A 295 19.09 22.72 11.72
C SER A 295 18.30 23.14 10.48
N TRP A 296 18.69 24.28 9.90
CA TRP A 296 18.10 24.84 8.69
C TRP A 296 19.08 24.73 7.53
N ASP A 297 18.63 24.15 6.43
CA ASP A 297 19.29 24.15 5.13
C ASP A 297 18.52 25.07 4.19
N GLY A 298 18.99 26.32 4.11
CA GLY A 298 18.37 27.34 3.28
C GLY A 298 18.49 27.12 1.79
N ALA A 299 19.50 26.37 1.33
CA ALA A 299 19.70 26.10 -0.09
C ALA A 299 18.63 25.14 -0.62
N ASN A 300 18.23 24.16 0.19
CA ASN A 300 17.25 23.14 -0.21
C ASN A 300 15.87 23.31 0.43
N GLN A 301 15.66 24.40 1.18
CA GLN A 301 14.46 24.65 1.99
C GLN A 301 14.10 23.46 2.89
N LYS A 302 15.06 22.99 3.69
CA LYS A 302 14.86 21.87 4.62
C LYS A 302 15.10 22.29 6.06
N VAL A 303 14.24 21.83 6.98
CA VAL A 303 14.54 21.80 8.41
C VAL A 303 14.79 20.36 8.81
N TYR A 304 15.88 20.09 9.51
CA TYR A 304 16.18 18.77 10.08
C TYR A 304 15.92 18.77 11.59
N ILE A 305 15.34 17.70 12.11
CA ILE A 305 15.12 17.44 13.53
C ILE A 305 15.68 16.05 13.86
N TYR A 306 16.56 15.95 14.85
CA TYR A 306 17.05 14.68 15.36
C TYR A 306 16.79 14.55 16.86
N TYR A 307 16.18 13.43 17.26
CA TYR A 307 15.90 13.06 18.65
C TYR A 307 16.20 11.57 18.87
N ALA A 308 16.39 11.16 20.13
CA ALA A 308 16.67 9.77 20.46
C ALA A 308 15.42 8.90 20.25
N SER A 309 15.55 7.84 19.44
CA SER A 309 14.53 6.82 19.20
C SER A 309 14.34 5.89 20.40
#